data_AF-A0AA39KVZ1-F1
#
_entry.id   AF-A0AA39KVZ1-F1
#
_cell.length_a   1.000
_cell.length_b   1.000
_cell.length_c   1.000
_cell.angle_alpha   90.00
_cell.angle_beta   90.00
_cell.angle_gamma   90.00
#
_symmetry.space_group_name_H-M   'P 1'
#
loop_
_entity.id
_entity.type
_entity.pdbx_description
1 polymer ?
#
loop_
_entity_poly.entity_id
_entity_poly.type
_entity_poly.pdbx_seq_one_letter_code
_entity_poly.pdbx_strand_id
1 'polypeptide(L)'
;MKYLDTEEFQSLNKDETIYGLQILSKYLHGHFGTKVFVFIDEFDMPVNQLVYMNRMSPEDRQETIELFQLVTQSLLKGNNKFVERSLSNACQQLGGILLDSANNVKLYSFMQKHSFAEFYGFKEDEVVHLLKVANKSDHFDLVKSKFNGFLTKSRDGTDINMYSPLAIINYISSDEYVDEWSAGIRSEIFKLMGHPRIKEKITLLMNGKSVEITYRKKFDLTHIDKLSRMLNQNDVDDDGIDLFVQFLYEMGFFYPIASSDESLTLKVPNTTH
;
A
#
# COMPACT_ATOMS: atom_id res chain seq x y z
N MET A 1 21.71 -8.76 11.01
CA MET A 1 21.47 -7.78 12.10
C MET A 1 22.25 -8.12 13.38
N LYS A 2 23.45 -8.66 13.18
CA LYS A 2 24.58 -8.85 14.10
C LYS A 2 25.77 -8.00 13.58
N TYR A 3 25.46 -6.96 12.80
CA TYR A 3 26.33 -6.33 11.80
C TYR A 3 26.22 -4.80 11.77
N LEU A 4 25.73 -4.19 12.85
CA LEU A 4 25.86 -2.76 13.06
C LEU A 4 26.77 -2.59 14.27
N ASP A 5 28.01 -2.21 14.01
CA ASP A 5 28.93 -1.80 15.06
C ASP A 5 28.58 -0.36 15.45
N THR A 6 27.96 -0.20 16.60
CA THR A 6 27.52 1.10 17.12
C THR A 6 28.67 1.97 17.61
N GLU A 7 29.89 1.43 17.73
CA GLU A 7 31.08 2.20 18.10
C GLU A 7 31.87 2.67 16.87
N GLU A 8 31.84 1.93 15.75
CA GLU A 8 32.60 2.26 14.52
C GLU A 8 31.88 3.26 13.59
N PHE A 9 30.56 3.24 13.51
CA PHE A 9 29.77 4.17 12.68
C PHE A 9 29.37 5.45 13.44
N GLN A 10 30.34 6.13 14.05
CA GLN A 10 30.14 7.50 14.55
C GLN A 10 29.86 8.44 13.36
N SER A 11 28.57 8.60 13.05
CA SER A 11 27.98 9.44 12.00
C SER A 11 28.40 9.11 10.57
N LEU A 12 27.62 8.26 9.89
CA LEU A 12 27.47 8.40 8.44
C LEU A 12 27.01 9.84 8.18
N ASN A 13 27.76 10.58 7.36
CA ASN A 13 27.34 11.92 7.01
C ASN A 13 26.14 11.89 6.05
N LYS A 14 25.50 13.05 5.83
CA LYS A 14 24.30 13.15 5.00
C LYS A 14 24.54 12.62 3.58
N ASP A 15 25.71 12.88 2.99
CA ASP A 15 26.04 12.42 1.64
C ASP A 15 26.25 10.90 1.60
N GLU A 16 26.97 10.33 2.56
CA GLU A 16 27.16 8.89 2.66
C GLU A 16 25.83 8.13 2.79
N THR A 17 24.87 8.72 3.52
CA THR A 17 23.51 8.17 3.64
C THR A 17 22.75 8.27 2.33
N ILE A 18 22.75 9.46 1.70
CA ILE A 18 22.04 9.70 0.43
C ILE A 18 22.58 8.83 -0.70
N TYR A 19 23.90 8.69 -0.82
CA TYR A 19 24.55 7.98 -1.92
C TYR A 19 24.89 6.52 -1.62
N GLY A 20 24.64 6.04 -0.40
CA GLY A 20 25.06 4.70 0.05
C GLY A 20 24.66 3.57 -0.89
N LEU A 21 23.38 3.54 -1.32
CA LEU A 21 22.89 2.50 -2.25
C LEU A 21 23.48 2.63 -3.66
N GLN A 22 23.77 3.85 -4.11
CA GLN A 22 24.46 4.08 -5.38
C GLN A 22 25.92 3.61 -5.33
N ILE A 23 26.61 3.92 -4.23
CA ILE A 23 28.00 3.50 -3.98
C ILE A 23 28.08 1.96 -3.90
N LEU A 24 27.16 1.33 -3.17
CA LEU A 24 27.05 -0.12 -3.11
C LEU A 24 26.83 -0.73 -4.51
N SER A 25 25.92 -0.15 -5.31
CA SER A 25 25.67 -0.59 -6.68
C SER A 25 26.92 -0.51 -7.55
N LYS A 26 27.73 0.54 -7.39
CA LYS A 26 29.03 0.70 -8.08
C LYS A 26 30.02 -0.39 -7.68
N TYR A 27 30.13 -0.72 -6.39
CA TYR A 27 31.06 -1.76 -5.93
C TYR A 27 30.65 -3.15 -6.40
N LEU A 28 29.37 -3.49 -6.30
CA LEU A 28 28.84 -4.76 -6.82
C LEU A 28 29.07 -4.87 -8.32
N HIS A 29 28.82 -3.80 -9.07
CA HIS A 29 29.12 -3.75 -10.50
C HIS A 29 30.61 -3.98 -10.80
N GLY A 30 31.50 -3.31 -10.06
CA GLY A 30 32.94 -3.48 -10.22
C GLY A 30 33.44 -4.88 -9.90
N HIS A 31 32.84 -5.55 -8.91
CA HIS A 31 33.22 -6.90 -8.51
C HIS A 31 32.69 -7.98 -9.47
N PHE A 32 31.43 -7.88 -9.87
CA PHE A 32 30.77 -8.90 -10.69
C PHE A 32 30.83 -8.62 -12.20
N GLY A 33 31.22 -7.41 -12.62
CA GLY A 33 31.27 -7.00 -14.03
C GLY A 33 29.91 -6.79 -14.69
N THR A 34 28.81 -6.91 -13.94
CA THR A 34 27.43 -6.77 -14.42
C THR A 34 26.69 -5.68 -13.66
N LYS A 35 25.72 -5.02 -14.29
CA LYS A 35 24.87 -4.06 -13.58
C LYS A 35 23.99 -4.76 -12.54
N VAL A 36 23.57 -4.02 -11.52
CA VAL A 36 22.82 -4.52 -10.36
C VAL A 36 21.31 -4.44 -10.60
N PHE A 37 20.58 -5.45 -10.15
CA PHE A 37 19.13 -5.39 -9.97
C PHE A 37 18.83 -5.05 -8.51
N VAL A 38 17.93 -4.09 -8.30
CA VAL A 38 17.55 -3.64 -6.95
C VAL A 38 16.12 -4.07 -6.66
N PHE A 39 15.92 -4.72 -5.52
CA PHE A 39 14.59 -5.08 -5.02
C PHE A 39 14.39 -4.44 -3.65
N ILE A 40 13.36 -3.62 -3.50
CA ILE A 40 13.04 -2.96 -2.23
C ILE A 40 11.67 -3.42 -1.76
N ASP A 41 11.66 -4.08 -0.61
CA ASP A 41 10.44 -4.46 0.10
C ASP A 41 9.99 -3.31 1.02
N GLU A 42 8.68 -3.17 1.18
CA GLU A 42 8.01 -2.15 2.00
C GLU A 42 8.54 -0.73 1.77
N PHE A 43 8.66 -0.32 0.50
CA PHE A 43 9.25 0.98 0.13
C PHE A 43 8.52 2.18 0.75
N ASP A 44 7.23 2.04 1.03
CA ASP A 44 6.37 3.02 1.68
C ASP A 44 6.49 3.05 3.22
N MET A 45 7.17 2.07 3.83
CA MET A 45 7.30 1.96 5.29
C MET A 45 7.71 3.26 5.99
N PRO A 46 8.71 4.04 5.49
CA PRO A 46 9.06 5.30 6.12
C PRO A 46 7.89 6.28 6.18
N VAL A 47 7.14 6.41 5.08
CA VAL A 47 5.98 7.30 4.99
C VAL A 47 4.85 6.81 5.90
N ASN A 48 4.59 5.50 5.90
CA ASN A 48 3.56 4.90 6.75
C ASN A 48 3.86 5.17 8.23
N GLN A 49 5.13 5.08 8.65
CA GLN A 49 5.51 5.37 10.02
C GLN A 49 5.22 6.83 10.41
N LEU A 50 5.42 7.80 9.52
CA LEU A 50 5.11 9.22 9.79
C LEU A 50 3.64 9.47 10.09
N VAL A 51 2.73 8.69 9.47
CA VAL A 51 1.29 8.77 9.73
C VAL A 51 0.95 8.37 11.17
N TYR A 52 1.68 7.42 11.76
CA TYR A 52 1.40 6.92 13.12
C TYR A 52 2.29 7.56 14.20
N MET A 53 3.23 8.43 13.85
CA MET A 53 4.13 9.08 14.80
C MET A 53 3.51 10.36 15.39
N ASN A 54 2.99 10.27 16.61
CA ASN A 54 2.33 11.40 17.31
C ASN A 54 3.27 12.56 17.70
N ARG A 55 4.58 12.34 17.79
CA ARG A 55 5.53 13.30 18.41
C ARG A 55 6.56 13.92 17.47
N MET A 56 6.47 13.63 16.17
CA MET A 56 7.40 14.18 15.21
C MET A 56 6.94 15.58 14.77
N SER A 57 7.83 16.56 14.82
CA SER A 57 7.53 17.92 14.35
C SER A 57 7.25 17.90 12.83
N PRO A 58 6.51 18.89 12.28
CA PRO A 58 6.38 19.05 10.84
C PRO A 58 7.75 19.17 10.13
N GLU A 59 8.71 19.83 10.77
CA GLU A 59 10.08 20.02 10.27
C GLU A 59 10.80 18.67 10.15
N ASP A 60 10.79 17.85 11.20
CA ASP A 60 11.43 16.52 11.20
C ASP A 60 10.77 15.59 10.15
N ARG A 61 9.45 15.72 9.95
CA ARG A 61 8.72 14.96 8.91
C ARG A 61 9.16 15.36 7.51
N GLN A 62 9.26 16.66 7.25
CA GLN A 62 9.77 17.19 5.99
C GLN A 62 11.21 16.70 5.74
N GLU A 63 12.10 16.82 6.72
CA GLU A 63 13.48 16.34 6.61
C GLU A 63 13.56 14.83 6.34
N THR A 64 12.68 14.04 6.97
CA THR A 64 12.60 12.59 6.74
C THR A 64 12.17 12.28 5.30
N ILE A 65 11.09 12.89 4.81
CA ILE A 65 10.64 12.70 3.42
C ILE A 65 11.72 13.12 2.42
N GLU A 66 12.36 14.27 2.64
CA GLU A 66 13.44 14.76 1.79
C GLU A 66 14.62 13.78 1.75
N LEU A 67 15.03 13.23 2.89
CA LEU A 67 16.10 12.25 2.95
C LEU A 67 15.77 11.01 2.09
N PHE A 68 14.58 10.43 2.26
CA PHE A 68 14.17 9.25 1.48
C PHE A 68 13.99 9.56 -0.01
N GLN A 69 13.50 10.76 -0.36
CA GLN A 69 13.47 11.22 -1.75
C GLN A 69 14.89 11.32 -2.33
N LEU A 70 15.85 11.87 -1.59
CA LEU A 70 17.24 11.99 -2.05
C LEU A 70 17.92 10.63 -2.22
N VAL A 71 17.70 9.69 -1.28
CA VAL A 71 18.17 8.29 -1.39
C VAL A 71 17.55 7.61 -2.62
N THR A 72 16.24 7.77 -2.82
CA THR A 72 15.53 7.19 -3.97
C THR A 72 16.04 7.79 -5.28
N GLN A 73 16.24 9.11 -5.33
CA GLN A 73 16.80 9.79 -6.49
C GLN A 73 18.22 9.32 -6.80
N SER A 74 19.11 9.24 -5.81
CA SER A 74 20.50 8.83 -6.04
C SER A 74 20.60 7.42 -6.63
N LEU A 75 19.68 6.55 -6.22
CA LEU A 75 19.60 5.16 -6.65
C LEU A 75 18.96 5.02 -8.05
N LEU A 76 17.82 5.68 -8.28
CA LEU A 76 16.92 5.40 -9.41
C LEU A 76 16.96 6.45 -10.54
N LYS A 77 17.55 7.63 -10.31
CA LYS A 77 17.68 8.65 -11.35
C LYS A 77 18.65 8.17 -12.44
N GLY A 78 18.38 8.57 -13.69
CA GLY A 78 18.95 7.95 -14.89
C GLY A 78 20.46 8.07 -15.07
N ASN A 79 21.15 8.80 -14.20
CA ASN A 79 22.60 8.90 -14.17
C ASN A 79 23.29 7.72 -13.44
N ASN A 80 22.56 6.89 -12.68
CA ASN A 80 23.11 5.69 -12.07
C ASN A 80 23.30 4.56 -13.11
N LYS A 81 24.44 4.59 -13.80
CA LYS A 81 24.81 3.58 -14.81
C LYS A 81 25.05 2.16 -14.26
N PHE A 82 25.07 1.98 -12.94
CA PHE A 82 25.39 0.71 -12.28
C PHE A 82 24.14 -0.13 -12.00
N VAL A 83 22.95 0.46 -12.03
CA VAL A 83 21.67 -0.25 -11.84
C VAL A 83 21.07 -0.55 -13.21
N GLU A 84 20.68 -1.80 -13.44
CA GLU A 84 19.97 -2.20 -14.66
C GLU A 84 18.47 -1.96 -14.49
N ARG A 85 17.86 -2.47 -13.42
CA ARG A 85 16.43 -2.27 -13.09
C ARG A 85 16.24 -2.25 -11.58
N SER A 86 15.15 -1.60 -11.16
CA SER A 86 14.67 -1.66 -9.79
C SER A 86 13.20 -2.08 -9.77
N LEU A 87 12.82 -2.87 -8.79
CA LEU A 87 11.44 -3.19 -8.47
C LEU A 87 11.23 -2.95 -6.98
N SER A 88 10.26 -2.11 -6.64
CA SER A 88 9.89 -1.85 -5.26
C SER A 88 8.45 -2.27 -5.06
N ASN A 89 8.14 -2.90 -3.93
CA ASN A 89 6.77 -3.08 -3.50
C ASN A 89 6.42 -2.04 -2.43
N ALA A 90 5.13 -1.80 -2.26
CA ALA A 90 4.60 -0.91 -1.25
C ALA A 90 3.21 -1.42 -0.85
N CYS A 91 2.85 -1.21 0.42
CA CYS A 91 1.52 -1.56 0.94
C CYS A 91 0.49 -0.44 0.69
N GLN A 92 0.94 0.82 0.64
CA GLN A 92 0.10 2.02 0.58
C GLN A 92 0.61 2.99 -0.50
N GLN A 93 -0.31 3.68 -1.18
CA GLN A 93 0.10 4.63 -2.25
C GLN A 93 0.73 5.91 -1.71
N LEU A 94 0.56 6.20 -0.41
CA LEU A 94 1.23 7.32 0.28
C LEU A 94 2.75 7.31 0.06
N GLY A 95 3.36 6.12 -0.04
CA GLY A 95 4.79 5.97 -0.36
C GLY A 95 5.21 6.58 -1.71
N GLY A 96 4.26 6.86 -2.60
CA GLY A 96 4.49 7.50 -3.89
C GLY A 96 5.15 8.88 -3.78
N ILE A 97 4.98 9.60 -2.66
CA ILE A 97 5.67 10.88 -2.40
C ILE A 97 7.19 10.75 -2.47
N LEU A 98 7.75 9.58 -2.14
CA LEU A 98 9.19 9.33 -2.22
C LEU A 98 9.70 9.24 -3.68
N LEU A 99 8.79 9.02 -4.63
CA LEU A 99 9.06 8.87 -6.06
C LEU A 99 8.87 10.15 -6.87
N ASP A 100 8.28 11.21 -6.31
CA ASP A 100 7.91 12.42 -7.08
C ASP A 100 9.08 13.08 -7.81
N SER A 101 10.28 12.87 -7.30
CA SER A 101 11.53 13.40 -7.85
C SER A 101 12.29 12.41 -8.75
N ALA A 102 11.81 11.17 -8.87
CA ALA A 102 12.38 10.10 -9.68
C ALA A 102 11.61 9.93 -11.00
N ASN A 103 12.14 10.46 -12.10
CA ASN A 103 11.47 10.46 -13.41
C ASN A 103 11.50 9.12 -14.18
N ASN A 104 12.19 8.09 -13.65
CA ASN A 104 12.33 6.78 -14.28
C ASN A 104 11.46 5.70 -13.61
N VAL A 105 10.58 6.08 -12.68
CA VAL A 105 9.76 5.12 -11.94
C VAL A 105 8.32 5.19 -12.43
N LYS A 106 7.73 4.02 -12.66
CA LYS A 106 6.32 3.87 -12.98
C LYS A 106 5.62 3.20 -11.82
N LEU A 107 4.63 3.87 -11.25
CA LEU A 107 3.80 3.34 -10.17
C LEU A 107 2.69 2.44 -10.75
N TYR A 108 2.48 1.29 -10.12
CA TYR A 108 1.43 0.33 -10.45
C TYR A 108 0.61 0.08 -9.17
N SER A 109 -0.56 0.70 -9.09
CA SER A 109 -1.44 0.63 -7.91
C SER A 109 -2.43 -0.54 -8.02
N PHE A 110 -2.72 -1.16 -6.87
CA PHE A 110 -3.60 -2.33 -6.64
C PHE A 110 -4.98 -2.26 -7.33
N MET A 111 -5.47 -1.06 -7.68
CA MET A 111 -6.80 -0.82 -8.24
C MET A 111 -6.78 -0.09 -9.60
N GLN A 112 -5.60 0.02 -10.23
CA GLN A 112 -5.44 0.64 -11.54
C GLN A 112 -5.37 -0.40 -12.65
N LYS A 113 -5.82 0.00 -13.85
CA LYS A 113 -5.78 -0.85 -15.06
C LYS A 113 -4.34 -1.05 -15.51
N HIS A 114 -3.77 -2.22 -15.27
CA HIS A 114 -2.43 -2.55 -15.73
C HIS A 114 -2.17 -4.06 -15.84
N SER A 115 -1.07 -4.42 -16.50
CA SER A 115 -0.69 -5.82 -16.73
C SER A 115 -0.46 -6.65 -15.46
N PHE A 116 -0.13 -6.01 -14.34
CA PHE A 116 0.07 -6.74 -13.07
C PHE A 116 -1.22 -7.05 -12.30
N ALA A 117 -2.38 -6.55 -12.74
CA ALA A 117 -3.63 -6.66 -11.99
C ALA A 117 -4.03 -8.13 -11.74
N GLU A 118 -3.71 -9.00 -12.70
CA GLU A 118 -3.98 -10.44 -12.64
C GLU A 118 -3.05 -11.24 -11.73
N PHE A 119 -2.09 -10.60 -11.05
CA PHE A 119 -1.14 -11.26 -10.16
C PHE A 119 -1.27 -10.80 -8.71
N TYR A 120 -2.31 -10.02 -8.37
CA TYR A 120 -2.55 -9.56 -7.01
C TYR A 120 -3.22 -10.60 -6.09
N GLY A 121 -3.62 -11.74 -6.63
CA GLY A 121 -4.30 -12.79 -5.89
C GLY A 121 -4.56 -14.02 -6.75
N PHE A 122 -5.41 -14.92 -6.24
CA PHE A 122 -5.87 -16.09 -6.98
C PHE A 122 -7.12 -15.79 -7.78
N LYS A 123 -7.19 -16.28 -9.01
CA LYS A 123 -8.42 -16.31 -9.81
C LYS A 123 -9.39 -17.37 -9.25
N GLU A 124 -10.67 -17.25 -9.60
CA GLU A 124 -11.71 -18.19 -9.14
C GLU A 124 -11.37 -19.65 -9.45
N ASP A 125 -10.86 -19.95 -10.64
CA ASP A 125 -10.42 -21.28 -11.06
C ASP A 125 -9.20 -21.78 -10.27
N GLU A 126 -8.27 -20.90 -9.92
CA GLU A 126 -7.13 -21.21 -9.05
C GLU A 126 -7.60 -21.53 -7.62
N VAL A 127 -8.57 -20.79 -7.09
CA VAL A 127 -9.18 -21.09 -5.77
C VAL A 127 -9.89 -22.43 -5.78
N VAL A 128 -10.71 -22.71 -6.80
CA VAL A 128 -11.38 -24.01 -6.96
C VAL A 128 -10.35 -25.14 -7.04
N HIS A 129 -9.24 -24.93 -7.75
CA HIS A 129 -8.15 -25.89 -7.83
C HIS A 129 -7.49 -26.13 -6.46
N LEU A 130 -7.14 -25.06 -5.73
CA LEU A 130 -6.53 -25.13 -4.40
C LEU A 130 -7.45 -25.86 -3.40
N LEU A 131 -8.74 -25.54 -3.39
CA LEU A 131 -9.74 -26.21 -2.57
C LEU A 131 -9.84 -27.70 -2.90
N LYS A 132 -9.81 -28.06 -4.19
CA LYS A 132 -9.80 -29.46 -4.62
C LYS A 132 -8.55 -30.21 -4.13
N VAL A 133 -7.37 -29.61 -4.25
CA VAL A 133 -6.11 -30.18 -3.74
C VAL A 133 -6.15 -30.36 -2.22
N ALA A 134 -6.85 -29.48 -1.51
CA ALA A 134 -7.08 -29.56 -0.07
C ALA A 134 -8.21 -30.52 0.35
N ASN A 135 -8.83 -31.27 -0.57
CA ASN A 135 -10.01 -32.11 -0.33
C ASN A 135 -11.25 -31.35 0.18
N LYS A 136 -11.46 -30.11 -0.29
CA LYS A 136 -12.57 -29.20 0.07
C LYS A 136 -13.31 -28.69 -1.18
N SER A 137 -13.46 -29.51 -2.21
CA SER A 137 -13.96 -29.08 -3.53
C SER A 137 -15.38 -28.50 -3.53
N ASP A 138 -16.19 -28.85 -2.53
CA ASP A 138 -17.57 -28.38 -2.30
C ASP A 138 -17.65 -27.08 -1.48
N HIS A 139 -16.52 -26.55 -1.00
CA HIS A 139 -16.49 -25.36 -0.16
C HIS A 139 -16.42 -24.04 -0.94
N PHE A 140 -16.34 -24.06 -2.27
CA PHE A 140 -16.15 -22.83 -3.05
C PHE A 140 -17.27 -21.81 -2.81
N ASP A 141 -18.53 -22.22 -2.82
CA ASP A 141 -19.67 -21.34 -2.56
C ASP A 141 -19.63 -20.76 -1.14
N LEU A 142 -19.16 -21.54 -0.16
CA LEU A 142 -18.96 -21.08 1.21
C LEU A 142 -17.85 -20.02 1.25
N VAL A 143 -16.68 -20.27 0.66
CA VAL A 143 -15.58 -19.29 0.56
C VAL A 143 -16.09 -18.01 -0.10
N LYS A 144 -16.78 -18.12 -1.23
CA LYS A 144 -17.35 -17.00 -1.97
C LYS A 144 -18.37 -16.20 -1.15
N SER A 145 -19.21 -16.87 -0.35
CA SER A 145 -20.18 -16.21 0.52
C SER A 145 -19.53 -15.45 1.69
N LYS A 146 -18.37 -15.91 2.17
CA LYS A 146 -17.60 -15.26 3.25
C LYS A 146 -16.75 -14.12 2.71
N PHE A 147 -16.12 -14.34 1.56
CA PHE A 147 -15.24 -13.41 0.89
C PHE A 147 -15.17 -13.72 -0.60
N ASN A 148 -15.89 -12.93 -1.40
CA ASN A 148 -15.87 -13.06 -2.85
C ASN A 148 -14.68 -12.29 -3.48
N GLY A 149 -13.51 -12.24 -2.84
CA GLY A 149 -12.36 -11.53 -3.39
C GLY A 149 -12.52 -10.01 -3.45
N PHE A 150 -11.60 -9.37 -4.16
CA PHE A 150 -11.62 -7.97 -4.55
C PHE A 150 -11.69 -7.86 -6.08
N LEU A 151 -12.46 -6.90 -6.56
CA LEU A 151 -12.53 -6.62 -7.98
C LEU A 151 -11.30 -5.80 -8.39
N THR A 152 -10.72 -6.13 -9.54
CA THR A 152 -9.67 -5.36 -10.21
C THR A 152 -10.00 -5.30 -11.70
N LYS A 153 -9.22 -4.54 -12.47
CA LYS A 153 -9.42 -4.44 -13.92
C LYS A 153 -8.16 -4.86 -14.65
N SER A 154 -8.32 -5.77 -15.59
CA SER A 154 -7.26 -6.18 -16.50
C SER A 154 -6.74 -4.97 -17.31
N ARG A 155 -5.67 -5.18 -18.06
CA ARG A 155 -5.16 -4.18 -19.02
C ARG A 155 -6.19 -3.79 -20.09
N ASP A 156 -7.06 -4.70 -20.53
CA ASP A 156 -8.11 -4.42 -21.53
C ASP A 156 -9.39 -3.82 -20.92
N GLY A 157 -9.43 -3.69 -19.59
CA GLY A 157 -10.55 -3.11 -18.87
C GLY A 157 -11.62 -4.11 -18.44
N THR A 158 -11.42 -5.39 -18.69
CA THR A 158 -12.26 -6.47 -18.15
C THR A 158 -12.16 -6.53 -16.64
N ASP A 159 -13.30 -6.62 -15.98
CA ASP A 159 -13.39 -6.82 -14.53
C ASP A 159 -12.91 -8.23 -14.19
N ILE A 160 -11.96 -8.32 -13.25
CA ILE A 160 -11.39 -9.58 -12.76
C ILE A 160 -11.59 -9.63 -11.25
N ASN A 161 -12.10 -10.75 -10.76
CA ASN A 161 -12.23 -10.99 -9.34
C ASN A 161 -11.02 -11.76 -8.83
N MET A 162 -10.33 -11.22 -7.82
CA MET A 162 -9.09 -11.78 -7.28
C MET A 162 -9.28 -12.09 -5.79
N TYR A 163 -8.95 -13.31 -5.40
CA TYR A 163 -9.03 -13.76 -4.01
C TYR A 163 -7.68 -13.58 -3.33
N SER A 164 -7.69 -13.02 -2.12
CA SER A 164 -6.49 -12.87 -1.29
C SER A 164 -5.81 -14.23 -1.07
N PRO A 165 -4.50 -14.35 -1.38
CA PRO A 165 -3.78 -15.60 -1.16
C PRO A 165 -3.81 -16.05 0.30
N LEU A 166 -3.66 -15.13 1.24
CA LEU A 166 -3.61 -15.43 2.65
C LEU A 166 -4.98 -15.92 3.16
N ALA A 167 -6.10 -15.31 2.72
CA ALA A 167 -7.45 -15.72 3.10
C ALA A 167 -7.72 -17.16 2.66
N ILE A 168 -7.36 -17.48 1.42
CA ILE A 168 -7.54 -18.82 0.86
C ILE A 168 -6.66 -19.85 1.58
N ILE A 169 -5.39 -19.52 1.84
CA ILE A 169 -4.48 -20.40 2.58
C ILE A 169 -4.96 -20.63 4.01
N ASN A 170 -5.41 -19.58 4.71
CA ASN A 170 -5.94 -19.66 6.07
C ASN A 170 -7.19 -20.54 6.09
N TYR A 171 -8.14 -20.28 5.20
CA TYR A 171 -9.35 -21.09 5.08
C TYR A 171 -9.04 -22.57 4.82
N ILE A 172 -8.10 -22.86 3.90
CA ILE A 172 -7.65 -24.22 3.63
C ILE A 172 -7.03 -24.88 4.87
N SER A 173 -6.29 -24.12 5.67
CA SER A 173 -5.51 -24.63 6.80
C SER A 173 -6.33 -24.85 8.07
N SER A 174 -7.31 -23.99 8.36
CA SER A 174 -8.03 -24.00 9.64
C SER A 174 -9.55 -24.18 9.52
N ASP A 175 -10.12 -24.20 8.31
CA ASP A 175 -11.57 -24.06 8.07
C ASP A 175 -12.19 -22.76 8.63
N GLU A 176 -11.36 -21.88 9.16
CA GLU A 176 -11.78 -20.59 9.68
C GLU A 176 -11.50 -19.52 8.65
N TYR A 177 -12.52 -18.70 8.41
CA TYR A 177 -12.30 -17.43 7.75
C TYR A 177 -11.64 -16.48 8.74
N VAL A 178 -10.39 -16.13 8.49
CA VAL A 178 -9.73 -15.02 9.18
C VAL A 178 -10.18 -13.76 8.48
N ASP A 179 -10.85 -12.87 9.21
CA ASP A 179 -11.19 -11.55 8.70
C ASP A 179 -9.90 -10.75 8.49
N GLU A 180 -9.37 -10.80 7.27
CA GLU A 180 -8.15 -10.09 6.87
C GLU A 180 -8.28 -8.59 7.07
N TRP A 181 -9.49 -8.06 6.96
CA TRP A 181 -9.79 -6.66 7.25
C TRP A 181 -9.43 -6.30 8.70
N SER A 182 -9.43 -7.24 9.64
CA SER A 182 -9.02 -6.98 11.02
C SER A 182 -7.53 -7.26 11.27
N ALA A 183 -6.89 -8.08 10.44
CA ALA A 183 -5.52 -8.51 10.60
C ALA A 183 -4.56 -7.41 10.11
N GLY A 184 -3.86 -6.76 11.04
CA GLY A 184 -2.87 -5.73 10.73
C GLY A 184 -3.41 -4.29 10.70
N ILE A 185 -4.70 -4.07 10.94
CA ILE A 185 -5.20 -2.72 11.26
C ILE A 185 -4.59 -2.26 12.60
N ARG A 186 -3.92 -1.11 12.58
CA ARG A 186 -3.47 -0.45 13.80
C ARG A 186 -4.65 0.11 14.59
N SER A 187 -4.61 0.01 15.91
CA SER A 187 -5.67 0.44 16.84
C SER A 187 -6.19 1.87 16.61
N GLU A 188 -5.32 2.74 16.10
CA GLU A 188 -5.54 4.14 15.78
C GLU A 188 -6.58 4.30 14.67
N ILE A 189 -6.56 3.41 13.68
CA ILE A 189 -7.57 3.36 12.60
C ILE A 189 -8.93 3.00 13.20
N PHE A 190 -9.01 1.98 14.08
CA PHE A 190 -10.27 1.62 14.75
C PHE A 190 -10.83 2.76 15.58
N LYS A 191 -9.96 3.47 16.32
CA LYS A 191 -10.34 4.66 17.08
C LYS A 191 -10.94 5.74 16.17
N LEU A 192 -10.29 6.00 15.04
CA LEU A 192 -10.75 7.02 14.09
C LEU A 192 -12.04 6.61 13.36
N MET A 193 -12.22 5.33 13.03
CA MET A 193 -13.50 4.78 12.53
C MET A 193 -14.65 4.98 13.53
N GLY A 194 -14.35 5.11 14.83
CA GLY A 194 -15.32 5.42 15.87
C GLY A 194 -15.80 6.88 15.89
N HIS A 195 -15.11 7.80 15.20
CA HIS A 195 -15.51 9.21 15.14
C HIS A 195 -16.90 9.35 14.48
N PRO A 196 -17.87 10.10 15.04
CA PRO A 196 -19.27 10.06 14.61
C PRO A 196 -19.49 10.24 13.10
N ARG A 197 -18.80 11.20 12.49
CA ARG A 197 -18.92 11.51 11.06
C ARG A 197 -18.24 10.48 10.14
N ILE A 198 -17.16 9.86 10.61
CA ILE A 198 -16.49 8.79 9.87
C ILE A 198 -17.34 7.53 9.98
N LYS A 199 -17.80 7.21 11.18
CA LYS A 199 -18.71 6.10 11.46
C LYS A 199 -19.96 6.15 10.60
N GLU A 200 -20.52 7.33 10.36
CA GLU A 200 -21.66 7.50 9.45
C GLU A 200 -21.32 7.01 8.03
N LYS A 201 -20.23 7.49 7.42
CA LYS A 201 -19.79 7.04 6.09
C LYS A 201 -19.48 5.54 6.06
N ILE A 202 -18.76 5.02 7.05
CA ILE A 202 -18.45 3.58 7.16
C ILE A 202 -19.74 2.77 7.29
N THR A 203 -20.73 3.23 8.07
CA THR A 203 -22.02 2.54 8.23
C THR A 203 -22.82 2.51 6.93
N LEU A 204 -22.78 3.58 6.13
CA LEU A 204 -23.39 3.57 4.79
C LEU A 204 -22.74 2.49 3.90
N LEU A 205 -21.41 2.46 3.87
CA LEU A 205 -20.62 1.46 3.13
C LEU A 205 -20.95 0.03 3.57
N MET A 206 -20.95 -0.23 4.88
CA MET A 206 -21.26 -1.55 5.46
C MET A 206 -22.70 -2.00 5.18
N ASN A 207 -23.64 -1.06 5.01
CA ASN A 207 -25.02 -1.34 4.62
C ASN A 207 -25.19 -1.50 3.09
N GLY A 208 -24.10 -1.66 2.34
CA GLY A 208 -24.11 -1.86 0.89
C GLY A 208 -24.45 -0.60 0.09
N LYS A 209 -24.50 0.58 0.73
CA LYS A 209 -24.62 1.86 0.01
C LYS A 209 -23.26 2.30 -0.50
N SER A 210 -23.26 3.19 -1.48
CA SER A 210 -22.06 3.83 -1.97
C SER A 210 -21.80 5.17 -1.26
N VAL A 211 -20.52 5.54 -1.15
CA VAL A 211 -20.08 6.84 -0.62
C VAL A 211 -19.18 7.50 -1.63
N GLU A 212 -19.49 8.74 -1.99
CA GLU A 212 -18.59 9.59 -2.78
C GLU A 212 -17.61 10.32 -1.87
N ILE A 213 -16.36 10.40 -2.33
CA ILE A 213 -15.27 11.12 -1.68
C ILE A 213 -14.51 11.95 -2.71
N THR A 214 -13.86 13.02 -2.23
CA THR A 214 -12.83 13.74 -2.97
C THR A 214 -11.64 12.83 -3.23
N TYR A 215 -11.25 12.68 -4.49
CA TYR A 215 -10.18 11.80 -4.93
C TYR A 215 -8.85 12.53 -5.13
N ARG A 216 -7.79 11.97 -4.56
CA ARG A 216 -6.43 12.49 -4.67
C ARG A 216 -5.56 11.49 -5.41
N LYS A 217 -5.20 11.81 -6.66
CA LYS A 217 -4.30 10.96 -7.46
C LYS A 217 -2.88 10.86 -6.89
N LYS A 218 -2.46 11.85 -6.11
CA LYS A 218 -1.14 11.94 -5.48
C LYS A 218 -1.30 12.45 -4.06
N PHE A 219 -0.44 11.96 -3.18
CA PHE A 219 -0.29 12.47 -1.82
C PHE A 219 0.94 13.33 -1.71
N ASP A 220 0.87 14.30 -0.81
CA ASP A 220 1.96 15.17 -0.41
C ASP A 220 2.07 15.18 1.12
N LEU A 221 3.01 15.96 1.65
CA LEU A 221 3.25 16.03 3.09
C LEU A 221 2.02 16.54 3.85
N THR A 222 1.21 17.43 3.27
CA THR A 222 0.02 17.97 3.94
C THR A 222 -1.02 16.88 4.22
N HIS A 223 -1.10 15.88 3.35
CA HIS A 223 -1.97 14.73 3.53
C HIS A 223 -1.45 13.80 4.64
N ILE A 224 -0.13 13.55 4.70
CA ILE A 224 0.51 12.78 5.76
C ILE A 224 0.28 13.47 7.11
N ASP A 225 0.48 14.78 7.17
CA ASP A 225 0.26 15.59 8.36
C ASP A 225 -1.20 15.56 8.82
N LYS A 226 -2.13 15.64 7.87
CA LYS A 226 -3.56 15.54 8.16
C LYS A 226 -3.93 14.17 8.70
N LEU A 227 -3.54 13.08 8.04
CA LEU A 227 -3.79 11.72 8.52
C LEU A 227 -3.17 11.50 9.91
N SER A 228 -1.96 12.00 10.13
CA SER A 228 -1.29 11.90 11.43
C SER A 228 -2.04 12.64 12.54
N ARG A 229 -2.49 13.87 12.31
CA ARG A 229 -3.32 14.62 13.27
C ARG A 229 -4.66 13.93 13.53
N MET A 230 -5.31 13.41 12.49
CA MET A 230 -6.57 12.67 12.66
C MET A 230 -6.40 11.43 13.53
N LEU A 231 -5.41 10.59 13.23
CA LEU A 231 -5.19 9.32 13.92
C LEU A 231 -4.69 9.52 15.36
N ASN A 232 -3.81 10.49 15.58
CA ASN A 232 -3.12 10.65 16.85
C ASN A 232 -3.75 11.71 17.78
N GLN A 233 -4.41 12.72 17.21
CA GLN A 233 -4.93 13.88 17.94
C GLN A 233 -6.45 14.03 17.82
N ASN A 234 -7.12 13.17 17.03
CA ASN A 234 -8.58 13.21 16.78
C ASN A 234 -9.04 14.57 16.20
N ASP A 235 -8.16 15.20 15.41
CA ASP A 235 -8.42 16.44 14.69
C ASP A 235 -9.04 16.12 13.32
N VAL A 236 -10.37 16.11 13.26
CA VAL A 236 -11.16 15.62 12.11
C VAL A 236 -11.92 16.76 11.46
N ASP A 237 -11.62 17.04 10.19
CA ASP A 237 -12.33 17.96 9.31
C ASP A 237 -12.94 17.22 8.10
N ASP A 238 -13.77 17.91 7.30
CA ASP A 238 -14.49 17.32 6.15
C ASP A 238 -13.53 16.73 5.11
N ASP A 239 -12.48 17.48 4.79
CA ASP A 239 -11.44 17.07 3.83
C ASP A 239 -10.68 15.84 4.34
N GLY A 240 -10.40 15.78 5.64
CA GLY A 240 -9.74 14.68 6.33
C GLY A 240 -10.59 13.41 6.36
N ILE A 241 -11.92 13.53 6.50
CA ILE A 241 -12.82 12.37 6.41
C ILE A 241 -12.68 11.71 5.04
N ASP A 242 -12.72 12.47 3.95
CA ASP A 242 -12.54 11.95 2.60
C ASP A 242 -11.15 11.35 2.40
N LEU A 243 -10.11 12.03 2.92
CA LEU A 243 -8.74 11.54 2.89
C LEU A 243 -8.59 10.20 3.63
N PHE A 244 -9.20 10.04 4.80
CA PHE A 244 -9.17 8.81 5.58
C PHE A 244 -9.95 7.68 4.90
N VAL A 245 -11.09 7.99 4.28
CA VAL A 245 -11.85 6.99 3.51
C VAL A 245 -11.07 6.57 2.25
N GLN A 246 -10.37 7.49 1.58
CA GLN A 246 -9.45 7.14 0.49
C GLN A 246 -8.29 6.25 1.00
N PHE A 247 -7.72 6.58 2.16
CA PHE A 247 -6.66 5.78 2.77
C PHE A 247 -7.10 4.34 3.05
N LEU A 248 -8.32 4.14 3.56
CA LEU A 248 -8.91 2.80 3.70
C LEU A 248 -9.13 2.13 2.33
N TYR A 249 -9.60 2.85 1.32
CA TYR A 249 -9.69 2.32 -0.03
C TYR A 249 -8.33 1.80 -0.55
N GLU A 250 -7.24 2.51 -0.28
CA GLU A 250 -5.89 2.11 -0.71
C GLU A 250 -5.33 0.92 0.06
N MET A 251 -5.77 0.72 1.30
CA MET A 251 -5.54 -0.51 2.07
C MET A 251 -6.43 -1.68 1.60
N GLY A 252 -7.32 -1.44 0.63
CA GLY A 252 -8.18 -2.45 0.02
C GLY A 252 -9.62 -2.47 0.53
N PHE A 253 -9.97 -1.77 1.63
CA PHE A 253 -11.27 -1.92 2.33
C PHE A 253 -12.49 -1.70 1.45
N PHE A 254 -12.34 -0.92 0.38
CA PHE A 254 -13.43 -0.52 -0.50
C PHE A 254 -13.03 -0.71 -1.97
N TYR A 255 -14.03 -0.76 -2.86
CA TYR A 255 -13.83 -0.83 -4.32
C TYR A 255 -14.50 0.38 -5.01
N PRO A 256 -13.86 0.99 -6.05
CA PRO A 256 -14.40 2.12 -6.79
C PRO A 256 -15.43 1.66 -7.82
N ILE A 257 -16.69 2.08 -7.67
CA ILE A 257 -17.74 1.80 -8.65
C ILE A 257 -17.86 2.91 -9.71
N ALA A 258 -17.34 4.10 -9.41
CA ALA A 258 -17.19 5.21 -10.35
C ALA A 258 -15.97 6.04 -9.94
N SER A 259 -15.28 6.61 -10.94
CA SER A 259 -14.12 7.47 -10.72
C SER A 259 -14.10 8.60 -11.73
N SER A 260 -13.82 9.81 -11.26
CA SER A 260 -13.48 10.98 -12.05
C SER A 260 -12.07 11.47 -11.69
N ASP A 261 -11.64 12.60 -12.23
CA ASP A 261 -10.35 13.19 -11.88
C ASP A 261 -10.34 13.76 -10.45
N GLU A 262 -11.51 14.09 -9.88
CA GLU A 262 -11.67 14.79 -8.61
C GLU A 262 -12.48 14.00 -7.58
N SER A 263 -13.20 12.96 -8.00
CA SER A 263 -14.06 12.18 -7.12
C SER A 263 -13.97 10.68 -7.35
N LEU A 264 -14.25 9.92 -6.30
CA LEU A 264 -14.28 8.48 -6.33
C LEU A 264 -15.49 8.00 -5.52
N THR A 265 -16.31 7.15 -6.14
CA THR A 265 -17.47 6.54 -5.51
C THR A 265 -17.12 5.13 -5.06
N LEU A 266 -17.14 4.91 -3.76
CA LEU A 266 -16.74 3.68 -3.09
C LEU A 266 -17.92 2.83 -2.66
N LYS A 267 -17.70 1.51 -2.63
CA LYS A 267 -18.60 0.52 -2.02
C LYS A 267 -17.76 -0.53 -1.29
N VAL A 268 -18.34 -1.20 -0.29
CA VAL A 268 -17.72 -2.43 0.27
C VAL A 268 -17.70 -3.49 -0.83
N PRO A 269 -16.55 -4.15 -1.06
CA PRO A 269 -16.48 -5.23 -2.03
C PRO A 269 -17.47 -6.33 -1.64
N ASN A 270 -18.26 -6.77 -2.61
CA ASN A 270 -19.01 -8.02 -2.53
C ASN A 270 -19.94 -8.19 -1.31
N THR A 271 -20.78 -7.20 -1.01
CA THR A 271 -22.00 -7.45 -0.24
C THR A 271 -22.93 -8.33 -1.09
N THR A 272 -23.04 -9.63 -0.79
CA THR A 272 -24.09 -10.48 -1.36
C THR A 272 -25.44 -9.83 -1.07
N HIS A 273 -26.18 -9.51 -2.13
CA HIS A 273 -27.60 -9.18 -2.05
C HIS A 273 -28.41 -10.42 -1.67
#